data_AF-A0A2S9GEQ5-F1
#
_entry.id   AF-A0A2S9GEQ5-F1
#
_cell.length_a   1.000
_cell.length_b   1.000
_cell.length_c   1.000
_cell.angle_alpha   90.00
_cell.angle_beta   90.00
_cell.angle_gamma   90.00
#
_symmetry.space_group_name_H-M   'P 1'
#
loop_
_entity.id
_entity.type
_entity.pdbx_description
1 polymer ?
#
loop_
_entity_poly.entity_id
_entity_poly.type
_entity_poly.pdbx_seq_one_letter_code
_entity_poly.pdbx_strand_id
1 'polypeptide(L)'
;IGIGLTIALHADIRIMADDAKYAVAQARRGVLGDCMSHWTLPHLVGISVAADLLLTGRTFDGMEAATMGIATRTVPCAEVLDEA
;
A
#
# COMPACT_ATOMS: atom_id res chain seq x y z
N ILE A 1 -3.33 -4.63 5.46
CA ILE A 1 -4.37 -5.09 4.49
C ILE A 1 -5.66 -4.31 4.72
N GLY A 2 -6.32 -3.84 3.67
CA GLY A 2 -7.57 -3.07 3.77
C GLY A 2 -7.34 -1.72 4.45
N ILE A 3 -8.23 -1.33 5.36
CA ILE A 3 -8.20 -0.01 6.00
C ILE A 3 -6.86 0.35 6.66
N GLY A 4 -6.15 -0.63 7.23
CA GLY A 4 -4.83 -0.38 7.83
C GLY A 4 -3.78 0.08 6.82
N LEU A 5 -3.87 -0.35 5.56
CA LEU A 5 -3.01 0.17 4.49
C LEU A 5 -3.52 1.51 3.99
N THR A 6 -4.82 1.63 3.72
CA THR A 6 -5.37 2.82 3.05
C THR A 6 -5.33 4.06 3.92
N ILE A 7 -5.38 3.93 5.26
CA ILE A 7 -5.08 5.04 6.18
C ILE A 7 -3.59 5.42 6.08
N ALA A 8 -2.68 4.45 6.05
CA ALA A 8 -1.25 4.72 5.95
C ALA A 8 -0.85 5.44 4.64
N LEU A 9 -1.64 5.31 3.57
CA LEU A 9 -1.41 6.05 2.31
C LEU A 9 -1.54 7.57 2.46
N HIS A 10 -2.14 8.07 3.54
CA HIS A 10 -2.23 9.50 3.83
C HIS A 10 -1.02 10.05 4.58
N ALA A 11 -0.12 9.18 5.06
CA ALA A 11 1.12 9.64 5.69
C ALA A 11 2.08 10.16 4.63
N ASP A 12 2.82 11.23 4.94
CA ASP A 12 3.84 11.79 4.05
C ASP A 12 4.97 10.79 3.78
N ILE A 13 5.42 10.11 4.83
CA ILE A 13 6.47 9.10 4.82
C ILE A 13 5.88 7.75 5.21
N ARG A 14 6.23 6.71 4.46
CA ARG A 14 5.76 5.34 4.68
C ARG A 14 6.95 4.39 4.74
N ILE A 15 7.23 3.88 5.94
CA ILE A 15 8.24 2.86 6.19
C ILE A 15 7.52 1.54 6.38
N MET A 16 7.88 0.54 5.58
CA MET A 16 7.17 -0.73 5.53
C MET A 16 8.13 -1.89 5.81
N ALA A 17 7.65 -2.93 6.49
CA ALA A 17 8.41 -4.18 6.62
C ALA A 17 8.62 -4.83 5.25
N ASP A 18 9.83 -5.29 4.96
CA ASP A 18 10.25 -5.89 3.67
C ASP A 18 9.32 -7.03 3.21
N ASP A 19 8.93 -7.90 4.13
CA ASP A 19 8.24 -9.17 3.89
C ASP A 19 6.77 -9.18 4.32
N ALA A 20 6.26 -8.05 4.82
CA ALA A 20 4.88 -7.96 5.26
C ALA A 20 3.90 -7.93 4.09
N LYS A 21 2.69 -8.45 4.32
CA LYS A 21 1.66 -8.59 3.30
C LYS A 21 0.72 -7.39 3.27
N TYR A 22 0.69 -6.70 2.13
CA TYR A 22 -0.15 -5.52 1.89
C TYR A 22 -1.18 -5.79 0.78
N ALA A 23 -2.31 -5.08 0.81
CA ALA A 23 -3.34 -5.12 -0.23
C ALA A 23 -4.44 -4.07 0.00
N VAL A 24 -4.98 -3.53 -1.10
CA VAL A 24 -6.31 -2.89 -1.16
C VAL A 24 -7.32 -3.95 -1.62
N ALA A 25 -7.73 -4.85 -0.72
CA ALA A 25 -8.50 -6.06 -1.04
C ALA A 25 -10.02 -5.84 -1.26
N GLN A 26 -10.51 -4.60 -1.22
CA GLN A 26 -11.92 -4.23 -1.20
C GLN A 26 -12.67 -4.69 -2.46
N ALA A 27 -12.03 -4.61 -3.64
CA ALA A 27 -12.61 -5.07 -4.90
C ALA A 27 -13.00 -6.56 -4.87
N ARG A 28 -12.24 -7.40 -4.15
CA ARG A 28 -12.54 -8.84 -3.97
C ARG A 28 -13.80 -9.10 -3.15
N ARG A 29 -14.34 -8.08 -2.50
CA ARG A 29 -15.57 -8.12 -1.71
C ARG A 29 -16.71 -7.34 -2.36
N GLY A 30 -16.54 -6.86 -3.60
CA GLY A 30 -17.54 -6.08 -4.32
C GLY A 30 -17.76 -4.69 -3.74
N VAL A 31 -16.79 -4.14 -3.00
CA VAL A 31 -16.88 -2.80 -2.39
C VAL A 31 -15.75 -1.90 -2.88
N LEU A 32 -16.01 -0.59 -2.88
CA LEU A 32 -15.02 0.43 -3.20
C LEU A 32 -13.89 0.46 -2.15
N GLY A 33 -12.69 0.87 -2.56
CA GLY A 33 -11.60 1.20 -1.64
C GLY A 33 -12.01 2.26 -0.61
N ASP A 34 -11.66 2.01 0.65
CA ASP A 34 -11.90 2.90 1.80
C ASP A 34 -10.85 4.01 1.87
N CYS A 35 -11.05 4.97 2.79
CA CYS A 35 -10.11 6.05 3.08
C CYS A 35 -9.58 6.75 1.81
N MET A 36 -10.46 7.02 0.83
CA MET A 36 -10.09 7.66 -0.44
C MET A 36 -8.94 6.97 -1.19
N SER A 37 -8.73 5.66 -1.03
CA SER A 37 -7.60 4.95 -1.65
C SER A 37 -7.61 5.00 -3.18
N HIS A 38 -8.79 5.14 -3.79
CA HIS A 38 -8.96 5.33 -5.23
C HIS A 38 -8.49 6.69 -5.73
N TRP A 39 -8.35 7.68 -4.84
CA TRP A 39 -7.75 8.98 -5.13
C TRP A 39 -6.28 9.00 -4.74
N THR A 40 -5.92 8.57 -3.52
CA THR A 40 -4.52 8.69 -3.04
C THR A 40 -3.57 7.79 -3.81
N LEU A 41 -3.93 6.53 -4.08
CA LEU A 41 -3.01 5.57 -4.67
C LEU A 41 -2.56 5.98 -6.09
N PRO A 42 -3.44 6.40 -7.03
CA PRO A 42 -2.98 6.91 -8.33
C PRO A 42 -2.04 8.12 -8.26
N HIS A 43 -2.16 8.98 -7.24
CA HIS A 43 -1.25 10.12 -7.06
C HIS A 43 0.11 9.68 -6.50
N LEU A 44 0.18 8.56 -5.78
CA LEU A 44 1.43 8.01 -5.26
C LEU A 44 2.20 7.23 -6.34
N VAL A 45 1.53 6.38 -7.10
CA VAL A 45 2.19 5.37 -7.96
C VAL A 45 1.85 5.46 -9.45
N GLY A 46 1.07 6.46 -9.84
CA GLY A 46 0.52 6.58 -11.18
C GLY A 46 -0.63 5.62 -11.46
N ILE A 47 -1.35 5.87 -12.56
CA ILE A 47 -2.62 5.20 -12.83
C ILE A 47 -2.48 3.70 -13.12
N SER A 48 -1.41 3.27 -13.78
CA SER A 48 -1.24 1.86 -14.18
C SER A 48 -1.07 0.93 -12.98
N VAL A 49 -0.17 1.29 -12.05
CA VAL A 49 0.07 0.52 -10.83
C VAL A 49 -1.16 0.58 -9.92
N ALA A 50 -1.78 1.76 -9.79
CA ALA A 50 -2.98 1.90 -8.99
C ALA A 50 -4.15 1.05 -9.54
N ALA A 51 -4.34 1.01 -10.86
CA ALA A 51 -5.38 0.19 -11.49
C ALA A 51 -5.15 -1.31 -11.24
N ASP A 52 -3.91 -1.81 -11.36
CA ASP A 52 -3.58 -3.19 -11.02
C ASP A 52 -4.01 -3.51 -9.57
N LEU A 53 -3.57 -2.71 -8.61
CA LEU A 53 -3.86 -2.96 -7.19
C LEU A 53 -5.34 -2.79 -6.83
N LEU A 54 -6.00 -1.74 -7.34
CA LEU A 54 -7.40 -1.43 -7.02
C LEU A 54 -8.38 -2.39 -7.69
N LEU A 55 -8.10 -2.85 -8.91
CA LEU A 55 -9.02 -3.72 -9.66
C LEU A 55 -8.82 -5.19 -9.33
N THR A 56 -7.58 -5.65 -9.11
CA THR A 56 -7.30 -7.06 -8.78
C THR A 56 -7.43 -7.35 -7.28
N GLY A 57 -7.25 -6.32 -6.44
CA GLY A 57 -7.09 -6.45 -4.99
C GLY A 57 -5.95 -7.38 -4.59
N ARG A 58 -4.94 -7.57 -5.45
CA ARG A 58 -3.82 -8.48 -5.19
C ARG A 58 -2.99 -8.05 -3.99
N THR A 59 -2.31 -9.05 -3.44
CA THR A 59 -1.37 -8.82 -2.36
C THR A 59 0.03 -8.59 -2.92
N PHE A 60 0.79 -7.77 -2.23
CA PHE A 60 2.17 -7.44 -2.53
C PHE A 60 2.96 -7.36 -1.21
N ASP A 61 4.28 -7.45 -1.28
CA ASP A 61 5.17 -7.32 -0.13
C ASP A 61 5.76 -5.90 0.00
N GLY A 62 6.57 -5.67 1.03
CA GLY A 62 7.19 -4.36 1.26
C GLY A 62 8.16 -3.97 0.15
N MET A 63 9.01 -4.89 -0.28
CA MET A 63 9.98 -4.64 -1.35
C MET A 63 9.30 -4.23 -2.67
N GLU A 64 8.19 -4.90 -3.01
CA GLU A 64 7.36 -4.52 -4.15
C GLU A 64 6.72 -3.13 -3.91
N ALA A 65 6.26 -2.85 -2.68
CA ALA A 65 5.73 -1.54 -2.30
C ALA A 65 6.74 -0.40 -2.52
N ALA A 66 8.01 -0.60 -2.18
CA ALA A 66 9.07 0.38 -2.43
C ALA A 66 9.33 0.55 -3.93
N THR A 67 9.38 -0.55 -4.69
CA THR A 67 9.57 -0.53 -6.15
C THR A 67 8.45 0.23 -6.86
N MET A 68 7.21 0.08 -6.38
CA MET A 68 6.04 0.77 -6.91
C MET A 68 5.94 2.24 -6.49
N GLY A 69 6.73 2.69 -5.51
CA GLY A 69 6.62 4.04 -4.93
C GLY A 69 5.54 4.19 -3.86
N ILE A 70 4.95 3.08 -3.40
CA ILE A 70 4.01 3.08 -2.25
C ILE A 70 4.80 3.34 -0.98
N ALA A 71 5.89 2.64 -0.74
CA ALA A 71 6.74 2.88 0.43
C ALA A 71 7.84 3.89 0.09
N THR A 72 8.15 4.79 1.03
CA THR A 72 9.33 5.66 0.94
C THR A 72 10.62 4.84 1.07
N ARG A 73 10.60 3.86 1.99
CA ARG A 73 11.64 2.84 2.15
C ARG A 73 11.07 1.62 2.86
N THR A 74 11.80 0.51 2.79
CA THR A 74 11.48 -0.71 3.54
C THR A 74 12.67 -1.14 4.40
N VAL A 75 12.37 -1.85 5.47
CA VAL A 75 13.35 -2.38 6.44
C VAL A 75 12.89 -3.74 6.97
N PRO A 76 13.76 -4.53 7.61
CA PRO A 76 13.34 -5.76 8.28
C PRO A 76 12.20 -5.51 9.27
N CYS A 77 11.27 -6.46 9.37
CA CYS A 77 10.05 -6.30 10.17
C CYS A 77 10.30 -5.86 11.62
N ALA A 78 11.39 -6.35 12.24
CA ALA A 78 11.75 -6.02 13.61
C ALA A 78 12.22 -4.56 13.79
N GLU A 79 12.69 -3.91 12.72
CA GLU A 79 13.32 -2.58 12.76
C GLU A 79 12.34 -1.45 12.36
N VAL A 80 11.15 -1.80 11.87
CA VAL A 80 10.19 -0.81 11.33
C VAL A 80 9.87 0.30 12.35
N LEU A 81 9.67 -0.05 13.62
CA LEU A 81 9.31 0.93 14.65
C LEU A 81 10.49 1.78 15.12
N ASP A 82 11.71 1.25 15.06
CA ASP A 82 12.92 2.00 15.42
C ASP A 82 13.26 3.05 14.34
N GLU A 83 12.84 2.79 13.10
CA GLU A 83 13.06 3.63 11.93
C GLU A 83 11.91 4.62 11.65
N ALA A 84 10.77 4.46 12.32
CA ALA A 84 9.50 5.17 12.08
C ALA A 84 9.47 6.65 12.50
#